data_AF-A0A843ECV2-F1
#
_entry.id   AF-A0A843ECV2-F1
#
_cell.length_a   1.000
_cell.length_b   1.000
_cell.length_c   1.000
_cell.angle_alpha   90.00
_cell.angle_beta   90.00
_cell.angle_gamma   90.00
#
_symmetry.space_group_name_H-M   'P 1'
#
loop_
_entity.id
_entity.type
_entity.pdbx_description
1 polymer ?
#
loop_
_entity_poly.entity_id
_entity_poly.type
_entity_poly.pdbx_seq_one_letter_code
_entity_poly.pdbx_strand_id
1 'polypeptide(L)' 'AAQGGIVIGLALTLVHLLGTGITGTSVNPARSFGPAVFLAIAGKSLAIQQVWVFIVAPLVGAALAALCWKFMKPAADSE' A
#
# COMPACT_ATOMS: atom_id res chain seq x y z
N ALA A 1 20.91 3.25 -7.36
CA ALA A 1 20.18 2.27 -6.52
C ALA A 1 19.80 2.83 -5.15
N ALA A 2 20.72 3.43 -4.39
CA ALA A 2 20.46 3.96 -3.04
C ALA A 2 19.36 5.04 -2.97
N GLN A 3 19.31 5.97 -3.92
CA GLN A 3 18.31 7.06 -3.91
C GLN A 3 16.85 6.55 -3.96
N GLY A 4 16.56 5.53 -4.77
CA GLY A 4 15.19 5.02 -4.93
C GLY A 4 14.64 4.43 -3.63
N GLY A 5 15.47 3.71 -2.87
CA GLY A 5 15.08 3.15 -1.57
C GLY A 5 14.73 4.23 -0.54
N ILE A 6 15.51 5.31 -0.49
CA ILE A 6 15.26 6.44 0.43
C ILE A 6 13.95 7.15 0.06
N VAL A 7 13.72 7.42 -1.23
CA VAL A 7 12.50 8.08 -1.71
C VAL A 7 11.26 7.24 -1.36
N ILE A 8 11.30 5.93 -1.63
CA ILE A 8 10.20 5.03 -1.28
C ILE A 8 9.99 4.96 0.24
N GLY A 9 11.07 4.87 1.01
CA GLY A 9 11.02 4.83 2.47
C GLY A 9 10.37 6.09 3.06
N LEU A 10 10.79 7.28 2.62
CA LEU A 10 10.21 8.55 3.08
C LEU A 10 8.76 8.71 2.65
N ALA A 11 8.40 8.31 1.42
CA ALA A 11 7.01 8.32 0.96
C ALA A 11 6.13 7.41 1.83
N LEU A 12 6.58 6.19 2.14
CA LEU A 12 5.87 5.28 3.03
C LEU A 12 5.77 5.85 4.45
N THR A 13 6.83 6.46 5.00
CA THR A 13 6.79 7.11 6.31
C THR A 13 5.70 8.18 6.36
N LEU A 14 5.63 9.07 5.36
CA LEU A 14 4.60 10.09 5.30
C LEU A 14 3.18 9.49 5.28
N VAL A 15 2.97 8.46 4.46
CA VAL A 15 1.68 7.75 4.39
C VAL A 15 1.29 7.18 5.76
N HIS A 16 2.24 6.61 6.50
CA HIS A 16 1.96 6.07 7.85
C HIS A 16 1.67 7.17 8.87
N LEU A 17 2.42 8.28 8.85
CA LEU A 17 2.20 9.40 9.76
C LEU A 17 0.77 9.96 9.63
N LEU A 18 0.25 10.02 8.39
CA LEU A 18 -1.09 10.53 8.12
C LEU A 18 -2.19 9.48 8.36
N GLY A 19 -1.95 8.22 7.98
CA GLY A 19 -3.03 7.23 7.95
C GLY A 19 -3.16 6.35 9.19
N THR A 20 -2.11 6.17 10.01
CA THR A 20 -2.10 5.12 11.05
C THR A 20 -3.23 5.32 12.07
N GLY A 21 -3.58 6.56 12.41
CA GLY A 21 -4.69 6.86 13.33
C GLY A 21 -6.10 6.57 12.77
N ILE A 22 -6.22 6.24 11.48
CA ILE A 22 -7.51 5.97 10.83
C ILE A 22 -7.77 4.46 10.75
N THR A 23 -6.84 3.68 10.19
CA THR A 23 -7.02 2.24 9.95
C THR A 23 -5.83 1.38 10.38
N GLY A 24 -4.77 1.97 10.94
CA GLY A 24 -3.48 1.30 11.15
C GLY A 24 -2.58 1.25 9.91
N THR A 25 -3.06 1.73 8.75
CA THR A 25 -2.32 1.96 7.48
C THR A 25 -1.41 0.82 7.04
N SER A 26 -2.02 -0.16 6.37
CA SER A 26 -1.29 -1.09 5.53
C SER A 26 -1.59 -0.84 4.06
N VAL A 27 -0.56 -0.38 3.35
CA VAL A 27 -0.61 -0.14 1.90
C VAL A 27 -0.06 -1.31 1.09
N ASN A 28 0.10 -2.48 1.73
CA ASN A 28 0.64 -3.68 1.11
C ASN A 28 -0.24 -4.90 1.42
N PRO A 29 -0.92 -5.48 0.42
CA PRO A 29 -1.75 -6.68 0.60
C PRO A 29 -1.01 -7.83 1.27
N ALA A 30 0.23 -8.12 0.88
CA ALA A 30 1.01 -9.22 1.45
C ALA A 30 1.36 -8.99 2.93
N ARG A 31 1.66 -7.72 3.29
CA ARG A 31 1.92 -7.32 4.69
C ARG A 31 0.70 -7.57 5.58
N SER A 32 -0.50 -7.36 5.06
CA SER A 32 -1.74 -7.57 5.82
C SER A 32 -2.20 -9.02 5.82
N PHE A 33 -2.04 -9.73 4.70
CA PHE A 33 -2.58 -11.08 4.53
C PHE A 33 -1.87 -12.12 5.40
N GLY A 34 -0.53 -12.10 5.45
CA GLY A 34 0.24 -13.09 6.23
C GLY A 34 -0.17 -13.13 7.71
N PRO A 35 -0.12 -11.99 8.44
CA PRO A 35 -0.56 -11.93 9.84
C PRO A 35 -2.04 -12.28 10.02
N ALA A 36 -2.92 -11.89 9.09
CA ALA A 36 -4.34 -12.20 9.17
C ALA A 36 -4.61 -13.71 9.11
N VAL A 37 -3.92 -14.44 8.24
CA VAL A 37 -3.99 -15.90 8.15
C VAL A 37 -3.44 -16.55 9.41
N PHE A 38 -2.28 -16.09 9.90
CA PHE A 38 -1.67 -16.65 11.10
C PHE A 38 -2.57 -16.49 12.34
N LEU A 39 -3.18 -15.30 12.50
CA LEU A 39 -4.13 -15.05 13.57
C LEU A 39 -5.39 -15.90 13.44
N ALA A 40 -5.89 -16.13 12.23
CA ALA A 40 -7.04 -17.01 11.99
C ALA A 40 -6.76 -18.46 12.41
N ILE A 41 -5.57 -18.99 12.08
CA ILE A 41 -5.14 -20.33 12.50
C ILE A 41 -4.98 -20.41 14.02
N ALA A 42 -4.55 -19.32 14.65
CA ALA A 42 -4.48 -19.18 16.12
C ALA A 42 -5.85 -18.93 16.79
N GLY A 43 -6.97 -19.08 16.06
CA GLY A 43 -8.33 -18.95 16.59
C GLY A 43 -8.88 -17.52 16.66
N LYS A 44 -8.16 -16.51 16.13
CA LYS A 44 -8.59 -15.11 16.09
C LYS A 44 -9.04 -14.70 14.68
N SER A 45 -10.35 -14.70 14.45
CA SER A 45 -10.95 -14.49 13.12
C SER A 45 -11.12 -13.02 12.69
N LEU A 46 -10.99 -12.06 13.60
CA LEU A 46 -11.27 -10.65 13.28
C LEU A 46 -10.37 -10.09 12.16
N ALA A 47 -9.08 -10.44 12.17
CA ALA A 47 -8.11 -9.93 11.20
C ALA A 47 -8.39 -10.43 9.78
N ILE A 48 -8.74 -11.71 9.62
CA ILE A 48 -9.03 -12.30 8.30
C ILE A 48 -10.35 -11.78 7.72
N GLN A 49 -11.31 -11.42 8.57
CA GLN A 49 -12.57 -10.79 8.12
C GLN A 49 -12.35 -9.36 7.60
N GLN A 50 -11.37 -8.62 8.10
CA GLN A 50 -11.11 -7.22 7.72
C GLN A 50 -10.01 -7.06 6.65
N VAL A 51 -9.26 -8.13 6.34
CA VAL A 51 -8.09 -8.06 5.45
C VAL A 51 -8.43 -7.54 4.05
N TRP A 52 -9.68 -7.72 3.59
CA TRP A 52 -10.12 -7.31 2.25
C TRP A 52 -9.92 -5.81 1.98
N VAL A 53 -10.10 -4.95 3.00
CA VAL A 53 -9.86 -3.49 2.87
C VAL A 53 -8.41 -3.22 2.48
N PHE A 54 -7.47 -3.95 3.09
CA PHE A 54 -6.04 -3.83 2.81
C PHE A 54 -5.58 -4.57 1.55
N ILE A 55 -6.51 -5.20 0.82
CA ILE A 55 -6.26 -5.77 -0.50
C ILE A 55 -6.83 -4.84 -1.56
N VAL A 56 -8.13 -4.54 -1.47
CA VAL A 56 -8.85 -3.76 -2.48
C VAL A 56 -8.37 -2.32 -2.51
N ALA A 57 -8.30 -1.65 -1.36
CA ALA A 57 -7.95 -0.22 -1.34
C ALA A 57 -6.52 0.06 -1.85
N PRO A 58 -5.47 -0.70 -1.47
CA PRO A 58 -4.13 -0.51 -2.02
C PRO A 58 -4.04 -0.79 -3.52
N LEU A 59 -4.75 -1.81 -4.03
CA LEU A 59 -4.76 -2.11 -5.47
C LEU A 59 -5.43 -1.01 -6.28
N VAL A 60 -6.58 -0.50 -5.82
CA VAL A 60 -7.27 0.63 -6.46
C VAL A 60 -6.39 1.88 -6.41
N GLY A 61 -5.81 2.18 -5.24
CA GLY A 61 -4.90 3.32 -5.08
C GLY A 61 -3.67 3.23 -6.00
N ALA A 62 -3.06 2.05 -6.12
CA ALA A 62 -1.93 1.83 -7.03
C ALA A 62 -2.31 2.02 -8.50
N ALA A 63 -3.48 1.52 -8.92
CA ALA A 63 -3.98 1.73 -10.27
C ALA A 63 -4.22 3.22 -10.56
N LEU A 64 -4.84 3.95 -9.64
CA LEU A 64 -5.05 5.40 -9.76
C LEU A 64 -3.72 6.16 -9.81
N ALA A 65 -2.75 5.82 -8.97
CA ALA A 65 -1.42 6.43 -8.99
C ALA A 65 -0.70 6.20 -10.32
N ALA A 66 -0.78 4.98 -10.88
CA ALA A 66 -0.20 4.65 -12.18
C ALA A 66 -0.86 5.45 -13.33
N LEU A 67 -2.19 5.64 -13.26
CA LEU A 67 -2.92 6.48 -14.21
C LEU A 67 -2.49 7.95 -14.08
N CYS A 68 -2.43 8.50 -12.86
CA CYS A 68 -1.96 9.87 -12.62
C CYS A 68 -0.54 10.07 -13.18
N TRP A 69 0.37 9.13 -12.94
CA TRP A 69 1.72 9.18 -13.50
C TRP A 69 1.71 9.23 -15.03
N LYS A 70 0.86 8.41 -15.67
CA LYS A 70 0.73 8.39 -17.13
C LYS A 70 0.27 9.73 -17.71
N PHE A 71 -0.61 10.45 -17.01
CA PHE A 71 -1.10 11.77 -17.45
C PHE A 71 -0.15 12.91 -17.09
N MET A 72 0.60 12.80 -16.00
CA MET A 72 1.57 13.81 -15.57
C MET A 72 2.91 13.72 -16.29
N LYS A 73 3.29 12.54 -16.78
CA LYS A 73 4.53 12.38 -17.53
C LYS A 73 4.44 13.24 -18.79
N PRO A 74 5.31 14.25 -18.98
CA PRO A 74 5.39 14.99 -20.23
C PRO A 74 5.57 13.99 -21.39
N ALA A 75 4.97 14.28 -22.55
CA ALA A 75 5.28 13.53 -23.77
C ALA A 75 6.81 13.50 -23.88
N ALA A 76 7.40 12.30 -23.83
CA ALA A 76 8.82 12.19 -24.00
C ALA A 76 9.11 12.72 -25.40
N ASP A 77 9.86 13.82 -25.48
CA ASP A 77 10.46 14.22 -26.73
C ASP A 77 11.22 12.99 -27.25
N SER A 78 10.83 12.57 -28.45
CA SER A 78 11.36 11.40 -29.11
C SER A 78 12.82 11.65 -29.50
N GLU A 79 13.75 11.17 -28.69
CA GLU A 79 15.11 10.81 -29.11
C GLU A 79 15.40 9.35 -28.75
#